data_AF-A0A3D4TFF7-F1
#
_entry.id   AF-A0A3D4TFF7-F1
#
_cell.length_a   1.000
_cell.length_b   1.000
_cell.length_c   1.000
_cell.angle_alpha   90.00
_cell.angle_beta   90.00
_cell.angle_gamma   90.00
#
_symmetry.space_group_name_H-M   'P 1'
#
loop_
_entity.id
_entity.type
_entity.pdbx_description
1 polymer ?
#
loop_
_entity_poly.entity_id
_entity_poly.type
_entity_poly.pdbx_seq_one_letter_code
_entity_poly.pdbx_strand_id
1 'polypeptide(L)'
;MKKAFKVLGYLVLGIIVLLAAALTYVKLALPNVGDAPQLTVQATPEKIARGEYLANHVTVCMDCHSKRDWTKFSGPVTPGTLGMGGDRFDESVGMP
;
A
#
# COMPACT_ATOMS: atom_id res chain seq x y z
N MET A 1 -37.09 -23.27 -31.20
CA MET A 1 -35.99 -22.28 -31.32
C MET A 1 -36.20 -21.04 -30.45
N LYS A 2 -37.28 -20.26 -30.60
CA LYS A 2 -37.52 -19.03 -29.80
C LYS A 2 -37.49 -19.23 -28.27
N LYS A 3 -38.01 -20.37 -27.76
CA LYS A 3 -37.97 -20.69 -26.32
C LYS A 3 -36.55 -20.95 -25.81
N ALA A 4 -35.71 -21.60 -26.60
CA ALA A 4 -34.31 -21.89 -26.24
C ALA A 4 -33.48 -20.60 -26.16
N PHE A 5 -33.66 -19.67 -27.11
CA PHE A 5 -33.00 -18.36 -27.06
C PHE A 5 -33.43 -17.51 -25.86
N LYS A 6 -34.69 -17.59 -25.45
CA LYS A 6 -35.16 -16.92 -24.22
C LYS A 6 -34.51 -17.51 -22.97
N VAL A 7 -34.43 -18.85 -22.87
CA VAL A 7 -33.75 -19.54 -21.77
C VAL A 7 -32.27 -19.17 -21.71
N LEU A 8 -31.57 -19.18 -22.85
CA LEU A 8 -30.17 -18.77 -22.93
C LEU A 8 -29.99 -17.30 -22.52
N GLY A 9 -30.88 -16.40 -22.96
CA GLY A 9 -30.85 -14.99 -22.56
C GLY A 9 -31.03 -14.81 -21.04
N TYR A 10 -31.95 -15.54 -20.42
CA TYR A 10 -32.12 -15.51 -18.96
C TYR A 10 -30.91 -16.06 -18.20
N LEU A 11 -30.26 -17.10 -18.71
CA LEU A 11 -29.02 -17.64 -18.13
C LEU A 11 -27.88 -16.61 -18.17
N VAL A 12 -27.65 -15.98 -19.33
CA VAL A 12 -26.61 -14.95 -19.47
C VAL A 12 -26.90 -13.76 -18.56
N LEU A 13 -28.15 -13.29 -18.51
CA LEU A 13 -28.54 -12.20 -17.62
C LEU A 13 -28.33 -12.58 -16.14
N GLY A 14 -28.67 -13.81 -15.75
CA GLY A 14 -28.43 -14.32 -14.40
C GLY A 14 -26.95 -14.30 -14.03
N ILE A 15 -26.07 -14.74 -14.94
CA ILE A 15 -24.62 -14.70 -14.73
C ILE A 15 -24.13 -13.25 -14.56
N ILE A 16 -24.59 -12.32 -15.40
CA ILE A 16 -24.20 -10.90 -15.31
C ILE A 16 -24.63 -10.30 -13.97
N VAL A 17 -25.85 -10.58 -13.51
CA VAL A 17 -26.36 -10.11 -12.21
C VAL A 17 -25.53 -10.67 -11.06
N LEU A 18 -25.20 -11.98 -11.11
CA LEU A 18 -24.35 -12.60 -10.08
C LEU A 18 -22.95 -11.99 -10.05
N LEU A 19 -22.34 -11.75 -11.22
CA LEU A 19 -21.03 -11.09 -11.30
C LEU A 19 -21.07 -9.65 -10.78
N ALA A 20 -22.09 -8.88 -11.14
CA ALA A 20 -22.27 -7.52 -10.64
C ALA A 20 -22.44 -7.50 -9.11
N ALA A 21 -23.22 -8.44 -8.55
CA ALA A 21 -23.39 -8.57 -7.10
C ALA A 21 -22.07 -8.94 -6.41
N ALA A 22 -21.32 -9.91 -6.97
CA ALA A 22 -20.03 -10.32 -6.43
C ALA A 22 -19.01 -9.17 -6.44
N LEU A 23 -18.89 -8.44 -7.57
CA LEU A 23 -17.99 -7.29 -7.68
C LEU A 23 -18.37 -6.15 -6.73
N THR A 24 -19.68 -5.89 -6.58
CA THR A 24 -20.17 -4.88 -5.64
C THR A 24 -19.84 -5.26 -4.21
N TYR A 25 -20.03 -6.53 -3.83
CA TYR A 25 -19.67 -7.02 -2.50
C TYR A 25 -18.16 -6.89 -2.24
N VAL A 26 -17.32 -7.29 -3.20
CA VAL A 26 -15.86 -7.14 -3.06
C VAL A 26 -15.46 -5.67 -2.92
N LYS A 27 -16.06 -4.76 -3.70
CA LYS A 27 -15.68 -3.34 -3.68
C LYS A 27 -16.16 -2.59 -2.44
N LEU A 28 -17.31 -2.95 -1.88
CA LEU A 28 -17.97 -2.18 -0.83
C LEU A 28 -17.90 -2.83 0.56
N ALA A 29 -17.80 -4.15 0.64
CA ALA A 29 -17.80 -4.88 1.91
C ALA A 29 -16.43 -5.46 2.28
N LEU A 30 -15.48 -5.53 1.33
CA LEU A 30 -14.15 -6.11 1.54
C LEU A 30 -13.02 -5.11 1.25
N PRO A 31 -11.83 -5.31 1.86
CA PRO A 31 -11.55 -6.27 2.92
C PRO A 31 -12.15 -5.83 4.26
N ASN A 32 -12.89 -6.72 4.92
CA ASN A 32 -13.39 -6.47 6.28
C ASN A 32 -12.37 -7.04 7.28
N VAL A 33 -11.40 -6.21 7.66
CA VAL A 33 -10.32 -6.61 8.58
C VAL A 33 -10.65 -6.39 10.05
N GLY A 34 -11.89 -5.96 10.36
CA GLY A 34 -12.31 -5.57 11.70
C GLY A 34 -11.63 -4.30 12.19
N ASP A 35 -11.81 -4.02 13.48
CA ASP A 35 -11.22 -2.83 14.12
C ASP A 35 -9.74 -3.05 14.45
N ALA A 36 -8.94 -2.01 14.26
CA ALA A 36 -7.54 -2.04 14.66
C ALA A 36 -7.42 -2.19 16.19
N PRO A 37 -6.55 -3.09 16.68
CA PRO A 37 -6.35 -3.23 18.11
C PRO A 37 -5.74 -1.94 18.70
N GLN A 38 -6.24 -1.53 19.87
CA GLN A 38 -5.65 -0.45 20.64
C GLN A 38 -4.41 -0.97 21.38
N LEU A 39 -3.23 -0.64 20.87
CA LEU A 39 -1.96 -1.08 21.43
C LEU A 39 -1.29 0.04 22.22
N THR A 40 -1.01 -0.20 23.49
CA THR A 40 -0.17 0.68 24.31
C THR A 40 1.26 0.16 24.30
N VAL A 41 2.18 0.87 23.66
CA VAL A 41 3.59 0.49 23.60
C VAL A 41 4.42 1.40 24.51
N GLN A 42 5.11 0.82 25.47
CA GLN A 42 6.06 1.55 26.31
C GLN A 42 7.37 1.80 25.56
N ALA A 43 7.81 3.05 25.51
CA ALA A 43 9.05 3.50 24.88
C ALA A 43 10.23 3.38 25.88
N THR A 44 10.72 2.15 26.09
CA THR A 44 11.94 1.95 26.90
C THR A 44 13.20 2.30 26.10
N PRO A 45 14.32 2.66 26.74
CA PRO A 45 15.56 2.97 26.04
C PRO A 45 16.02 1.86 25.07
N GLU A 46 15.89 0.59 25.46
CA GLU A 46 16.29 -0.56 24.64
C GLU A 46 15.41 -0.68 23.38
N LYS A 47 14.11 -0.39 23.51
CA LYS A 47 13.19 -0.39 22.37
C LYS A 47 13.45 0.76 21.43
N ILE A 48 13.78 1.94 21.96
CA ILE A 48 14.16 3.11 21.15
C ILE A 48 15.44 2.79 20.37
N ALA A 49 16.47 2.27 21.04
CA ALA A 49 17.72 1.87 20.38
C ALA A 49 17.51 0.80 19.30
N ARG A 50 16.65 -0.19 19.57
CA ARG A 50 16.26 -1.19 18.56
C ARG A 50 15.52 -0.55 17.38
N GLY A 51 14.62 0.38 17.65
CA GLY A 51 13.88 1.12 16.61
C GLY A 51 14.83 1.91 15.71
N GLU A 52 15.81 2.61 16.30
CA GLU A 52 16.86 3.32 15.57
C GLU A 52 17.68 2.38 14.68
N TYR A 53 18.09 1.23 15.20
CA TYR A 53 18.81 0.22 14.41
C TYR A 53 17.97 -0.25 13.22
N LEU A 54 16.71 -0.62 13.44
CA LEU A 54 15.82 -1.10 12.38
C LEU A 54 15.61 -0.05 11.29
N ALA A 55 15.28 1.18 11.69
CA ALA A 55 14.98 2.28 10.78
C ALA A 55 16.16 2.67 9.88
N ASN A 56 17.39 2.52 10.38
CA ASN A 56 18.61 2.93 9.66
C ASN A 56 19.33 1.78 8.94
N HIS A 57 19.16 0.52 9.38
CA HIS A 57 20.01 -0.59 8.89
C HIS A 57 19.24 -1.77 8.30
N VAL A 58 18.08 -2.12 8.87
CA VAL A 58 17.38 -3.36 8.48
C VAL A 58 16.26 -3.07 7.49
N THR A 59 15.35 -2.17 7.86
CA THR A 59 14.22 -1.78 7.00
C THR A 59 14.56 -0.58 6.14
N VAL A 60 15.66 0.11 6.48
CA VAL A 60 16.23 1.23 5.73
C VAL A 60 15.19 2.33 5.44
N CYS A 61 14.30 2.59 6.40
CA CYS A 61 13.28 3.61 6.28
C CYS A 61 13.89 4.99 5.98
N MET A 62 15.02 5.29 6.62
CA MET A 62 15.70 6.57 6.47
C MET A 62 16.32 6.78 5.09
N ASP A 63 16.58 5.72 4.33
CA ASP A 63 17.12 5.85 2.97
C ASP A 63 16.09 6.41 1.98
N CYS A 64 14.81 6.10 2.20
CA CYS A 64 13.72 6.60 1.36
C CYS A 64 13.00 7.80 1.98
N HIS A 65 12.97 7.95 3.30
CA HIS A 65 12.25 9.03 3.99
C HIS A 65 13.14 10.22 4.39
N SER A 66 14.24 10.42 3.67
CA SER A 66 15.14 11.56 3.87
C SER A 66 15.49 12.20 2.53
N LYS A 67 15.99 13.43 2.56
CA LYS A 67 16.42 14.12 1.36
C LYS A 67 17.75 13.55 0.86
N ARG A 68 17.82 13.18 -0.43
CA ARG A 68 19.06 12.71 -1.06
C ARG A 68 19.79 13.82 -1.78
N ASP A 69 21.12 13.76 -1.73
CA ASP A 69 22.01 14.67 -2.45
C ASP A 69 22.49 14.01 -3.74
N TRP A 70 21.69 14.13 -4.79
CA TRP A 70 21.99 13.57 -6.12
C TRP A 70 23.17 14.24 -6.84
N THR A 71 23.76 15.30 -6.27
CA THR A 71 25.00 15.89 -6.82
C THR A 71 26.23 15.05 -6.47
N LYS A 72 26.10 14.12 -5.52
CA LYS A 72 27.17 13.21 -5.08
C LYS A 72 26.91 11.80 -5.59
N PHE A 73 28.01 11.06 -5.75
CA PHE A 73 27.96 9.64 -6.07
C PHE A 73 27.05 8.89 -5.07
N SER A 74 26.24 7.97 -5.60
CA SER A 74 25.22 7.18 -4.88
C SER A 74 24.08 7.95 -4.18
N GLY A 75 23.96 9.27 -4.36
CA GLY A 75 22.86 10.06 -3.81
C GLY A 75 22.69 9.91 -2.29
N PRO A 76 23.74 10.17 -1.48
CA PRO A 76 23.70 9.95 -0.04
C PRO A 76 22.62 10.80 0.64
N VAL A 77 22.17 10.34 1.80
CA VAL A 77 21.24 11.10 2.64
C VAL A 77 21.89 12.40 3.10
N THR A 78 21.15 13.50 2.99
CA THR A 78 21.57 14.82 3.46
C THR A 78 21.48 14.85 5.00
N PRO A 79 22.57 15.20 5.72
CA PRO A 79 22.54 15.28 7.17
C PRO A 79 21.43 16.19 7.69
N GLY A 80 20.77 15.79 8.78
CA GLY A 80 19.67 16.55 9.39
C GLY A 80 18.33 16.42 8.67
N THR A 81 18.20 15.57 7.64
CA THR A 81 16.95 15.40 6.88
C THR A 81 16.21 14.09 7.15
N LEU A 82 16.63 13.35 8.18
CA LEU A 82 16.03 12.08 8.56
C LEU A 82 14.54 12.24 8.85
N GLY A 83 13.69 11.47 8.17
CA GLY A 83 12.24 11.45 8.38
C GLY A 83 11.49 12.69 7.88
N MET A 84 12.15 13.60 7.15
CA MET A 84 11.50 14.80 6.60
C MET A 84 10.58 14.51 5.40
N GLY A 85 10.60 13.27 4.89
CA GLY A 85 9.98 12.91 3.62
C GLY A 85 11.04 12.73 2.54
N GLY A 86 10.79 11.75 1.67
CA GLY A 86 11.69 11.34 0.61
C GLY A 86 11.63 12.19 -0.64
N ASP A 87 12.33 11.69 -1.66
CA ASP A 87 12.14 12.17 -3.02
C ASP A 87 10.75 11.81 -3.55
N ARG A 88 10.28 12.59 -4.52
CA ARG A 88 9.04 12.32 -5.23
C ARG A 88 9.26 11.20 -6.24
N PHE A 89 8.48 10.13 -6.12
CA PHE A 89 8.48 9.00 -7.06
C PHE A 89 7.26 9.10 -7.99
N ASP A 90 7.44 9.74 -9.13
CA ASP A 90 6.42 9.86 -10.17
C ASP A 90 7.01 9.64 -11.57
N GLU A 91 6.19 9.85 -12.61
CA GLU A 91 6.60 9.67 -14.02
C GLU A 91 7.84 10.49 -14.40
N SER A 92 8.11 11.61 -13.72
CA SER A 92 9.30 12.44 -14.01
C SER A 92 10.62 11.73 -13.69
N VAL A 93 10.59 10.70 -12.85
CA VAL A 93 11.73 9.83 -12.54
C VAL A 93 11.59 8.42 -13.12
N GLY A 94 10.64 8.22 -14.05
CA GLY A 94 10.41 6.93 -14.72
C GLY A 94 9.69 5.89 -13.86
N MET A 95 9.04 6.31 -12.78
CA MET A 95 8.13 5.44 -12.01
C MET A 95 6.70 5.56 -12.55
N PRO A 96 5.93 4.45 -12.56
CA PRO A 96 4.56 4.44 -13.06
C PRO A 96 3.60 5.25 -12.18
#